data_AF-A0A920IMJ6-F1
#
_entry.id   AF-A0A920IMJ6-F1
#
_cell.length_a   1.000
_cell.length_b   1.000
_cell.length_c   1.000
_cell.angle_alpha   90.00
_cell.angle_beta   90.00
_cell.angle_gamma   90.00
#
_symmetry.space_group_name_H-M   'P 1'
#
loop_
_entity.id
_entity.type
_entity.pdbx_description
1 polymer ?
#
loop_
_entity_poly.entity_id
_entity_poly.type
_entity_poly.pdbx_seq_one_letter_code
_entity_poly.pdbx_strand_id
1 'polypeptide(L)'
;MDLYITGAGVSSDSGIPTFRGSDGFWTIGSKNYTPQEMATRTMYKNNPGQFLLWYYKRFIKYRNAKPNKVHEYLVDKYLITQNIDGLDF
;
A
#
# COMPACT_ATOMS: atom_id res chain seq x y z
N MET A 1 -18.10 17.29 -13.11
CA MET A 1 -16.73 16.77 -12.94
C MET A 1 -16.85 15.62 -11.98
N ASP A 2 -16.48 14.42 -12.42
CA ASP A 2 -16.72 13.21 -11.65
C ASP A 2 -15.56 12.99 -10.67
N LEU A 3 -15.90 12.57 -9.45
CA LEU A 3 -14.95 12.22 -8.39
C LEU A 3 -14.69 10.71 -8.42
N TYR A 4 -13.43 10.34 -8.42
CA TYR A 4 -12.95 8.96 -8.32
C TYR A 4 -12.31 8.76 -6.95
N ILE A 5 -12.69 7.68 -6.26
CA ILE A 5 -12.12 7.30 -4.97
C ILE A 5 -11.49 5.92 -5.12
N THR A 6 -10.19 5.83 -4.85
CA THR A 6 -9.40 4.60 -5.05
C THR A 6 -8.85 4.04 -3.75
N GLY A 7 -8.39 2.79 -3.85
CA GLY A 7 -7.68 2.08 -2.80
C GLY A 7 -6.80 1.00 -3.41
N ALA A 8 -6.26 0.12 -2.57
CA ALA A 8 -5.15 -0.78 -2.95
C ALA A 8 -5.44 -1.72 -4.12
N GLY A 9 -6.72 -2.00 -4.42
CA GLY A 9 -7.11 -2.80 -5.58
C GLY A 9 -6.61 -2.23 -6.91
N VAL A 10 -6.52 -0.90 -7.03
CA VAL A 10 -6.00 -0.23 -8.24
C VAL A 10 -4.53 -0.58 -8.51
N SER A 11 -3.75 -0.78 -7.45
CA SER A 11 -2.31 -1.09 -7.54
C SER A 11 -2.00 -2.60 -7.65
N SER A 12 -3.02 -3.46 -7.58
CA SER A 12 -2.85 -4.93 -7.66
C SER A 12 -2.17 -5.35 -8.97
N ASP A 13 -2.61 -4.79 -10.10
CA ASP A 13 -2.04 -5.09 -11.42
C ASP A 13 -0.64 -4.51 -11.61
N SER A 14 -0.20 -3.61 -10.71
CA SER A 14 1.18 -3.12 -10.63
C SER A 14 2.07 -3.98 -9.74
N GLY A 15 1.56 -5.13 -9.26
CA GLY A 15 2.25 -6.06 -8.37
C GLY A 15 2.26 -5.62 -6.90
N ILE A 16 1.51 -4.58 -6.55
CA ILE A 16 1.37 -4.11 -5.16
C ILE A 16 0.13 -4.80 -4.56
N PRO A 17 0.30 -5.63 -3.53
CA PRO A 17 -0.77 -6.43 -2.94
C PRO A 17 -1.82 -5.55 -2.25
N THR A 18 -3.02 -6.10 -2.10
CA THR A 18 -4.07 -5.46 -1.31
C THR A 18 -3.89 -5.73 0.20
N PHE A 19 -4.61 -4.99 1.04
CA PHE A 19 -4.61 -5.22 2.50
C PHE A 19 -5.61 -6.30 2.95
N ARG A 20 -6.51 -6.75 2.06
CA ARG A 20 -7.61 -7.68 2.38
C ARG A 20 -7.80 -8.64 1.20
N GLY A 21 -7.66 -9.94 1.43
CA GLY A 21 -7.88 -10.95 0.40
C GLY A 21 -7.05 -12.22 0.62
N SER A 22 -7.21 -13.21 -0.26
CA SER A 22 -6.49 -14.50 -0.24
C SER A 22 -5.04 -14.39 -0.73
N ASP A 23 -4.66 -13.23 -1.25
CA ASP A 23 -3.35 -12.82 -1.77
C ASP A 23 -2.25 -12.71 -0.69
N GLY A 24 -2.53 -13.16 0.54
CA GLY A 24 -1.51 -13.74 1.43
C GLY A 24 -0.53 -12.76 2.08
N PHE A 25 -0.83 -11.45 2.07
CA PHE A 25 0.12 -10.42 2.49
C PHE A 25 0.17 -10.13 4.00
N TRP A 26 -0.03 -11.16 4.83
CA TRP A 26 0.16 -11.07 6.29
C TRP A 26 1.63 -11.16 6.71
N THR A 27 2.54 -11.56 5.82
CA THR A 27 3.88 -12.03 6.22
C THR A 27 5.05 -11.14 5.77
N ILE A 28 4.81 -10.12 4.94
CA ILE A 28 5.91 -9.29 4.43
C ILE A 28 6.20 -8.16 5.40
N GLY A 29 7.43 -8.18 5.90
CA GLY A 29 7.92 -7.27 6.90
C GLY A 29 7.83 -7.81 8.33
N SER A 30 6.85 -8.67 8.61
CA SER A 30 6.66 -9.34 9.89
C SER A 30 6.09 -10.74 9.66
N LYS A 31 6.71 -11.77 10.24
CA LYS A 31 6.13 -13.14 10.24
C LYS A 31 4.99 -13.29 11.25
N ASN A 32 4.89 -12.37 12.22
CA ASN A 32 4.10 -12.54 13.43
C ASN A 32 2.94 -11.54 13.54
N TYR A 33 2.85 -10.56 12.64
CA TYR A 33 1.92 -9.45 12.77
C TYR A 33 1.28 -9.10 11.43
N THR A 34 -0.02 -8.89 11.48
CA THR A 34 -0.84 -8.39 10.39
C THR A 34 -0.56 -6.91 10.10
N PRO A 35 -0.88 -6.39 8.89
CA PRO A 35 -0.82 -4.97 8.62
C PRO A 35 -1.62 -4.12 9.61
N GLN A 36 -2.78 -4.60 10.07
CA GLN A 36 -3.67 -3.92 11.02
C GLN A 36 -3.06 -3.83 12.42
N GLU A 37 -2.21 -4.77 12.81
CA GLU A 37 -1.45 -4.72 14.07
C GLU A 37 -0.20 -3.83 13.92
N MET A 38 0.47 -3.90 12.76
CA MET A 38 1.70 -3.16 12.48
C MET A 38 1.45 -1.66 12.28
N ALA A 39 0.43 -1.28 11.51
CA ALA A 39 0.14 0.10 11.14
C ALA A 39 -0.64 0.85 12.23
N THR A 40 -0.21 0.73 13.49
CA THR A 40 -0.85 1.38 14.64
C THR A 40 0.10 2.33 15.35
N ARG A 41 -0.47 3.37 15.97
CA ARG A 41 0.29 4.27 16.86
C ARG A 41 0.91 3.52 18.04
N THR A 42 0.23 2.48 18.53
CA THR A 42 0.74 1.62 19.61
C THR A 42 2.00 0.88 19.18
N MET A 43 2.01 0.26 17.99
CA MET A 43 3.21 -0.41 17.47
C MET A 43 4.36 0.58 17.23
N TYR A 44 4.07 1.76 16.68
CA TYR A 44 5.07 2.81 16.51
C TYR A 44 5.71 3.24 17.84
N LYS A 45 4.91 3.38 18.90
CA LYS A 45 5.41 3.81 20.21
C LYS A 45 6.13 2.73 20.99
N ASN A 46 5.60 1.50 20.97
CA ASN A 46 6.09 0.42 21.82
C ASN A 46 7.19 -0.40 21.14
N ASN A 47 7.16 -0.52 19.80
CA ASN A 47 8.12 -1.29 19.00
C ASN A 47 8.53 -0.54 17.71
N PRO A 48 9.08 0.68 17.81
CA PRO A 48 9.39 1.52 16.65
C PRO A 48 10.31 0.84 15.62
N GLY A 49 11.28 0.04 16.07
CA GLY A 49 12.19 -0.68 15.17
C GLY A 49 11.46 -1.68 14.25
N GLN A 50 10.52 -2.47 14.79
CA GLN A 50 9.72 -3.40 14.00
C GLN A 50 8.76 -2.64 13.07
N PHE A 51 8.12 -1.59 13.58
CA PHE A 51 7.26 -0.70 12.78
C PHE A 51 8.02 -0.15 11.55
N LEU A 52 9.18 0.48 11.78
CA LEU A 52 9.97 1.11 10.72
C LEU A 52 10.52 0.07 9.74
N LEU A 53 11.02 -1.07 10.23
CA LEU A 53 11.52 -2.15 9.38
C LEU A 53 10.43 -2.71 8.46
N TRP A 54 9.19 -2.80 8.95
CA TRP A 54 8.04 -3.27 8.18
C TRP A 54 7.72 -2.33 7.01
N TYR A 55 7.62 -1.02 7.27
CA TYR A 55 7.45 -0.01 6.20
C TYR A 55 8.63 0.01 5.23
N TYR A 56 9.87 -0.03 5.74
CA TYR A 56 11.07 -0.04 4.90
C TYR A 56 11.09 -1.22 3.92
N LYS A 57 10.81 -2.44 4.40
CA LYS A 57 10.75 -3.63 3.54
C LYS A 57 9.68 -3.50 2.44
N ARG A 58 8.54 -2.88 2.73
CA ARG A 58 7.50 -2.61 1.74
C ARG A 58 7.97 -1.61 0.70
N PHE A 59 8.53 -0.48 1.12
CA PHE A 59 9.02 0.54 0.19
C PHE A 59 10.13 -0.01 -0.71
N ILE A 60 11.11 -0.74 -0.16
CA ILE A 60 12.16 -1.36 -0.97
C ILE A 60 11.62 -2.43 -1.91
N LYS A 61 10.64 -3.22 -1.50
CA LYS A 61 10.05 -4.26 -2.36
C LYS A 61 9.32 -3.66 -3.57
N TYR A 62 8.64 -2.52 -3.38
CA TYR A 62 7.76 -1.92 -4.38
C TYR A 62 8.30 -0.65 -5.03
N ARG A 63 9.52 -0.22 -4.70
CA ARG A 63 10.14 1.01 -5.21
C ARG A 63 10.17 1.16 -6.74
N ASN A 64 10.13 0.04 -7.47
CA ASN A 64 10.20 0.02 -8.93
C ASN A 64 8.85 -0.38 -9.57
N ALA A 65 7.77 -0.44 -8.78
CA ALA A 65 6.43 -0.61 -9.32
C ALA A 65 6.10 0.56 -10.26
N LYS A 66 5.34 0.28 -11.31
CA LYS A 66 4.96 1.26 -12.33
C LYS A 66 3.44 1.43 -12.36
N PRO A 67 2.94 2.60 -12.78
CA PRO A 67 1.54 2.79 -13.10
C PRO A 67 1.05 1.71 -14.08
N ASN A 68 -0.20 1.31 -13.91
CA ASN A 68 -0.90 0.41 -14.84
C ASN A 68 -2.01 1.19 -15.58
N LYS A 69 -2.75 0.50 -16.45
CA LYS A 69 -3.81 1.11 -17.27
C LYS A 69 -4.86 1.91 -16.48
N VAL A 70 -5.15 1.52 -15.24
CA VAL A 70 -6.11 2.24 -14.39
C VAL A 70 -5.52 3.57 -13.93
N HIS A 71 -4.24 3.60 -13.55
CA HIS A 71 -3.55 4.83 -13.19
C HIS A 71 -3.44 5.78 -14.40
N GLU A 72 -3.10 5.26 -15.57
CA GLU A 72 -3.05 6.03 -16.83
C GLU A 72 -4.39 6.68 -17.16
N TYR A 73 -5.51 5.99 -16.90
CA TYR A 73 -6.85 6.52 -17.09
C TYR A 73 -7.22 7.63 -16.08
N LEU A 74 -6.65 7.59 -14.88
CA LEU A 74 -7.00 8.48 -13.77
C LEU A 74 -6.18 9.79 -13.73
N VAL A 75 -5.11 9.91 -14.53
CA VAL A 75 -4.11 11.00 -14.45
C VAL A 75 -4.68 12.42 -14.54
N ASP A 76 -5.81 12.61 -15.25
CA ASP A 76 -6.47 13.89 -15.47
C ASP A 76 -7.83 14.01 -14.74
N LYS A 77 -8.11 13.08 -13.83
CA LYS A 77 -9.40 13.00 -13.12
C LYS A 77 -9.33 13.66 -11.75
N TYR A 78 -10.50 13.97 -11.19
CA TYR A 78 -10.60 14.40 -9.80
C TYR A 78 -10.50 13.17 -8.89
N LEU A 79 -9.37 12.99 -8.22
CA LEU A 79 -9.00 11.74 -7.54
C LEU A 79 -8.77 11.94 -6.03
N ILE A 80 -9.37 11.06 -5.22
CA ILE A 80 -9.01 10.85 -3.82
C ILE A 80 -8.52 9.41 -3.66
N THR A 81 -7.27 9.23 -3.25
CA THR A 81 -6.68 7.89 -3.05
C THR A 81 -6.41 7.61 -1.59
N GLN A 82 -6.61 6.35 -1.19
CA GLN A 82 -6.14 5.81 0.10
C GLN A 82 -4.71 5.23 -0.01
N ASN A 83 -4.18 5.14 -1.23
CA ASN A 83 -2.88 4.51 -1.49
C ASN A 83 -1.74 5.43 -1.05
N ILE A 84 -0.63 4.80 -0.67
CA ILE A 84 0.62 5.47 -0.27
C ILE A 84 1.80 5.00 -1.14
N ASP A 85 1.51 4.41 -2.30
CA ASP A 85 2.50 3.83 -3.20
C ASP A 85 3.07 4.83 -4.21
N GLY A 86 2.38 5.94 -4.45
CA GLY A 86 2.81 7.02 -5.34
C GLY A 86 2.58 6.72 -6.82
N LEU A 87 1.68 5.79 -7.18
CA LEU A 87 1.39 5.46 -8.58
C LEU A 87 0.27 6.30 -9.21
N ASP A 88 -0.50 7.03 -8.39
CA ASP A 88 -1.69 7.80 -8.78
C ASP A 88 -1.36 9.22 -9.33
N PHE A 89 -0.08 9.57 -9.51
CA PHE A 89 0.39 10.91 -9.91
C PHE A 89 1.34 10.87 -11.12
#